data_AF-A0A0J6BM47-F1
#
_entry.id   AF-A0A0J6BM47-F1
#
_cell.length_a   1.000
_cell.length_b   1.000
_cell.length_c   1.000
_cell.angle_alpha   90.00
_cell.angle_beta   90.00
_cell.angle_gamma   90.00
#
_symmetry.space_group_name_H-M   'P 1'
#
loop_
_entity.id
_entity.type
_entity.pdbx_description
1 polymer ?
#
loop_
_entity_poly.entity_id
_entity_poly.type
_entity_poly.pdbx_seq_one_letter_code
_entity_poly.pdbx_strand_id
1 'polypeptide(L)'
;MQPQLGEAIDFVLKPQRVIATEPGDTLQGLADRYGTTVQTLRSLNPFLLPLDTVLTAGGDTLLSLAGQYGTTVEWLMANNPDVHRWGGHVVIEGETLKSLAELYLTTPATLRKYNAPTYDFWSQSEPLPVGAELVVPLTRPSTPLDPGQELLVPLFRPSTPLPEGWLHLPPRRRSFADPDDRSYLDVDPEPEPEPEPVP
;
A
#
# COMPACT_ATOMS: atom_id res chain seq x y z
N MET A 1 -18.21 18.60 -39.11
CA MET A 1 -19.16 17.75 -38.37
C MET A 1 -18.89 17.95 -36.89
N GLN A 2 -19.78 18.66 -36.21
CA GLN A 2 -19.69 18.98 -34.79
C GLN A 2 -20.49 17.91 -34.03
N PRO A 3 -19.95 17.26 -33.00
CA PRO A 3 -20.74 16.30 -32.22
C PRO A 3 -21.88 17.04 -31.49
N GLN A 4 -23.06 16.43 -31.43
CA GLN A 4 -24.24 17.01 -30.79
C GLN A 4 -24.08 17.03 -29.27
N LEU A 5 -24.51 18.13 -28.68
CA LEU A 5 -24.45 18.44 -27.25
C LEU A 5 -25.39 17.48 -26.48
N GLY A 6 -24.84 16.41 -25.90
CA GLY A 6 -25.62 15.54 -25.01
C GLY A 6 -25.05 14.15 -24.74
N GLU A 7 -24.28 13.56 -25.67
CA GLU A 7 -23.98 12.12 -25.62
C GLU A 7 -22.53 11.78 -25.20
N ALA A 8 -21.65 12.78 -25.12
CA ALA A 8 -20.20 12.58 -24.87
C ALA A 8 -19.69 13.17 -23.54
N ILE A 9 -20.56 13.55 -22.60
CA ILE A 9 -20.16 14.19 -21.34
C ILE A 9 -20.32 13.29 -20.10
N ASP A 10 -21.06 12.18 -20.20
CA ASP A 10 -21.19 11.22 -19.09
C ASP A 10 -19.92 10.38 -18.84
N PHE A 11 -18.88 10.51 -19.68
CA PHE A 11 -17.72 9.63 -19.64
C PHE A 11 -16.44 10.15 -18.94
N VAL A 12 -16.30 11.43 -18.55
CA VAL A 12 -14.93 11.93 -18.18
C VAL A 12 -14.84 12.85 -16.95
N LEU A 13 -15.79 12.86 -16.02
CA LEU A 13 -15.50 13.34 -14.67
C LEU A 13 -16.28 12.49 -13.67
N LYS A 14 -15.67 11.43 -13.13
CA LYS A 14 -16.07 11.01 -11.77
C LYS A 14 -15.92 12.27 -10.92
N PRO A 15 -16.99 12.86 -10.34
CA PRO A 15 -16.86 14.11 -9.62
C PRO A 15 -15.84 13.88 -8.50
N GLN A 16 -14.67 14.48 -8.67
CA GLN A 16 -13.62 14.52 -7.65
C GLN A 16 -14.28 15.20 -6.46
N ARG A 17 -14.50 14.44 -5.39
CA ARG A 17 -15.09 15.00 -4.17
C ARG A 17 -13.99 15.75 -3.45
N VAL A 18 -14.19 17.04 -3.20
CA VAL A 18 -13.22 17.86 -2.48
C VAL A 18 -13.91 18.45 -1.26
N ILE A 19 -13.20 18.53 -0.14
CA ILE A 19 -13.63 19.22 1.08
C ILE A 19 -12.62 20.30 1.45
N ALA A 20 -13.07 21.34 2.12
CA ALA A 20 -12.18 22.25 2.83
C ALA A 20 -11.89 21.65 4.21
N THR A 21 -10.62 21.60 4.61
CA THR A 21 -10.22 21.15 5.95
C THR A 21 -10.48 22.26 6.96
N GLU A 22 -11.07 21.91 8.09
CA GLU A 22 -11.34 22.81 9.20
C GLU A 22 -10.26 22.70 10.29
N PRO A 23 -10.05 23.72 11.13
CA PRO A 23 -9.14 23.64 12.27
C PRO A 23 -9.46 22.43 13.16
N GLY A 24 -8.48 21.53 13.31
CA GLY A 24 -8.61 20.31 14.10
C GLY A 24 -8.99 19.06 13.30
N ASP A 25 -9.26 19.17 11.99
CA ASP A 25 -9.39 18.01 11.12
C ASP A 25 -8.10 17.19 11.10
N THR A 26 -8.24 15.87 11.15
CA THR A 26 -7.12 14.91 11.10
C THR A 26 -7.37 13.88 10.02
N LEU A 27 -6.30 13.24 9.52
CA LEU A 27 -6.43 12.15 8.55
C LEU A 27 -7.34 11.02 9.04
N GLN A 28 -7.22 10.64 10.32
CA GLN A 28 -8.05 9.60 10.93
C GLN A 28 -9.50 10.07 11.05
N GLY A 29 -9.75 11.27 11.58
CA GLY A 29 -11.10 11.80 11.73
C GLY A 29 -11.84 11.95 10.41
N LEU A 30 -11.14 12.40 9.36
CA LEU A 30 -11.69 12.49 8.01
C LEU A 30 -11.92 11.11 7.38
N ALA A 31 -11.00 10.15 7.58
CA ALA A 31 -11.18 8.79 7.10
C ALA A 31 -12.44 8.16 7.70
N ASP A 32 -12.64 8.30 9.01
CA ASP A 32 -13.81 7.80 9.72
C ASP A 32 -15.09 8.52 9.27
N ARG A 33 -15.07 9.86 9.18
CA ARG A 33 -16.22 10.69 8.76
C ARG A 33 -16.72 10.35 7.37
N TYR A 34 -15.82 10.01 6.44
CA TYR A 34 -16.15 9.75 5.04
C TYR A 34 -16.12 8.27 4.64
N GLY A 35 -15.93 7.35 5.60
CA GLY A 35 -15.94 5.91 5.35
C GLY A 35 -14.82 5.47 4.40
N THR A 36 -13.61 5.98 4.60
CA THR A 36 -12.42 5.64 3.84
C THR A 36 -11.25 5.30 4.77
N THR A 37 -10.02 5.21 4.26
CA THR A 37 -8.83 4.91 5.04
C THR A 37 -7.81 6.04 4.92
N VAL A 38 -6.96 6.18 5.95
CA VAL A 38 -5.83 7.12 5.92
C VAL A 38 -4.97 6.90 4.68
N GLN A 39 -4.74 5.63 4.29
CA GLN A 39 -3.95 5.29 3.10
C GLN A 39 -4.60 5.79 1.81
N THR A 40 -5.92 5.62 1.66
CA THR A 40 -6.65 6.15 0.50
C THR A 40 -6.60 7.68 0.47
N LEU A 41 -6.79 8.35 1.62
CA LEU A 41 -6.68 9.80 1.69
C LEU A 41 -5.28 10.28 1.27
N ARG A 42 -4.20 9.67 1.76
CA ARG A 42 -2.84 10.01 1.33
C ARG A 42 -2.63 9.82 -0.17
N SER A 43 -3.13 8.71 -0.73
CA SER A 43 -2.97 8.44 -2.18
C SER A 43 -3.65 9.47 -3.07
N LEU A 44 -4.72 10.09 -2.60
CA LEU A 44 -5.46 11.12 -3.33
C LEU A 44 -4.90 12.53 -3.10
N ASN A 45 -4.04 12.71 -2.09
CA ASN A 45 -3.55 14.00 -1.64
C ASN A 45 -2.02 13.99 -1.54
N PRO A 46 -1.29 14.13 -2.66
CA PRO A 46 0.17 14.04 -2.68
C PRO A 46 0.89 15.05 -1.79
N PHE A 47 0.26 16.18 -1.47
CA PHE A 47 0.79 17.18 -0.53
C PHE A 47 0.90 16.67 0.92
N LEU A 48 0.29 15.52 1.24
CA LEU A 48 0.39 14.84 2.54
C LEU A 48 1.52 13.79 2.60
N LEU A 49 2.29 13.64 1.52
CA LEU A 49 3.41 12.71 1.41
C LEU A 49 4.79 13.21 1.91
N PRO A 50 5.03 14.50 2.25
CA PRO A 50 6.30 14.89 2.86
C PRO A 50 6.67 14.02 4.07
N LEU A 51 7.96 13.76 4.20
CA LEU A 51 8.53 12.95 5.28
C LEU A 51 9.13 13.84 6.36
N ASP A 52 9.29 13.25 7.54
CA ASP A 52 9.97 13.80 8.69
C ASP A 52 10.99 12.76 9.20
N THR A 53 12.02 13.23 9.92
CA THR A 53 13.00 12.37 10.58
C THR A 53 12.76 12.40 12.08
N VAL A 54 12.53 11.24 12.67
CA VAL A 54 12.30 11.10 14.12
C VAL A 54 13.35 10.21 14.75
N LEU A 55 13.56 10.36 16.05
CA LEU A 55 14.41 9.47 16.83
C LEU A 55 13.54 8.40 17.51
N THR A 56 13.93 7.14 17.39
CA THR A 56 13.29 6.03 18.09
C THR A 56 13.43 6.18 19.61
N ALA A 57 12.38 5.87 20.33
CA ALA A 57 12.37 5.78 21.79
C ALA A 57 12.56 4.34 22.26
N GLY A 58 12.90 4.17 23.55
CA GLY A 58 12.95 2.85 24.18
C GLY A 58 11.61 2.13 24.09
N GLY A 59 11.60 0.95 23.46
CA GLY A 59 10.40 0.13 23.27
C GLY A 59 9.69 0.34 21.94
N ASP A 60 10.15 1.29 21.10
CA ASP A 60 9.64 1.42 19.75
C ASP A 60 9.95 0.16 18.93
N THR A 61 8.96 -0.27 18.15
CA THR A 61 9.05 -1.39 17.23
C THR A 61 8.58 -0.92 15.87
N LEU A 62 8.99 -1.58 14.78
CA LEU A 62 8.45 -1.25 13.45
C LEU A 62 6.92 -1.38 13.42
N LEU A 63 6.36 -2.34 14.14
CA LEU A 63 4.91 -2.54 14.24
C LEU A 63 4.20 -1.38 14.94
N SER A 64 4.71 -0.93 16.10
CA SER A 64 4.11 0.18 16.84
C SER A 64 4.22 1.50 16.06
N LEU A 65 5.37 1.74 15.43
CA LEU A 65 5.61 2.92 14.61
C LEU A 65 4.74 2.90 13.35
N ALA A 66 4.61 1.76 12.67
CA ALA A 66 3.72 1.65 11.51
C ALA A 66 2.30 2.09 11.85
N GLY A 67 1.76 1.61 12.98
CA GLY A 67 0.46 2.03 13.50
C GLY A 67 0.41 3.52 13.85
N GLN A 68 1.41 4.04 14.58
CA GLN A 68 1.48 5.44 14.99
C GLN A 68 1.47 6.42 13.82
N TYR A 69 2.15 6.07 12.72
CA TYR A 69 2.26 6.92 11.53
C TYR A 69 1.25 6.58 10.42
N GLY A 70 0.37 5.58 10.64
CA GLY A 70 -0.61 5.15 9.65
C GLY A 70 0.02 4.64 8.37
N THR A 71 1.07 3.83 8.52
CA THR A 71 1.82 3.18 7.43
C THR A 71 1.84 1.67 7.64
N THR A 72 2.50 0.93 6.76
CA THR A 72 2.77 -0.49 6.98
C THR A 72 4.21 -0.71 7.40
N VAL A 73 4.49 -1.86 8.01
CA VAL A 73 5.87 -2.26 8.36
C VAL A 73 6.74 -2.31 7.11
N GLU A 74 6.20 -2.83 6.00
CA GLU A 74 6.89 -2.91 4.71
C GLU A 74 7.25 -1.52 4.18
N TRP A 75 6.35 -0.55 4.33
CA TRP A 75 6.63 0.84 3.95
C TRP A 75 7.76 1.43 4.79
N LEU A 76 7.73 1.22 6.11
CA LEU A 76 8.80 1.69 7.00
C LEU A 76 10.14 1.05 6.64
N MET A 77 10.18 -0.26 6.45
CA MET A 77 11.39 -0.99 6.06
C MET A 77 11.94 -0.51 4.71
N ALA A 78 11.07 -0.28 3.73
CA ALA A 78 11.49 0.20 2.41
C ALA A 78 12.12 1.61 2.43
N ASN A 79 11.62 2.50 3.30
CA ASN A 79 12.11 3.87 3.43
C ASN A 79 13.23 4.02 4.47
N ASN A 80 13.48 2.98 5.27
CA ASN A 80 14.50 2.98 6.33
C ASN A 80 15.36 1.72 6.22
N PRO A 81 16.18 1.58 5.16
CA PRO A 81 16.97 0.36 4.96
C PRO A 81 17.90 0.08 6.14
N ASP A 82 18.43 1.12 6.79
CA ASP A 82 19.35 1.01 7.93
C ASP A 82 18.68 0.57 9.24
N VAL A 83 17.33 0.52 9.29
CA VAL A 83 16.60 -0.06 10.42
C VAL A 83 16.75 -1.57 10.49
N HIS A 84 17.11 -2.23 9.38
CA HIS A 84 17.30 -3.67 9.36
C HIS A 84 18.54 -4.04 10.17
N ARG A 85 18.33 -4.76 11.27
CA ARG A 85 19.41 -5.51 11.90
C ARG A 85 19.69 -6.73 11.05
N TRP A 86 20.90 -6.85 10.54
CA TRP A 86 21.36 -8.01 9.80
C TRP A 86 22.18 -8.92 10.71
N GLY A 87 22.02 -10.23 10.52
CA GLY A 87 22.82 -11.23 11.22
C GLY A 87 23.18 -12.38 10.31
N GLY A 88 24.12 -13.22 10.76
CA GLY A 88 24.48 -14.46 10.09
C GLY A 88 23.50 -15.58 10.44
N HIS A 89 23.05 -16.31 9.42
CA HIS A 89 22.37 -17.61 9.54
C HIS A 89 23.22 -18.67 8.85
N VAL A 90 23.59 -19.72 9.58
CA VAL A 90 24.34 -20.84 9.00
C VAL A 90 23.34 -21.84 8.41
N VAL A 91 23.42 -22.06 7.10
CA VAL A 91 22.53 -22.95 6.36
C VAL A 91 22.67 -24.38 6.83
N ILE A 92 21.54 -25.02 7.11
CA ILE A 92 21.45 -26.46 7.38
C ILE A 92 20.83 -27.23 6.21
N GLU A 93 20.87 -28.56 6.28
CA GLU A 93 20.39 -29.43 5.21
C GLU A 93 18.94 -29.14 4.82
N GLY A 94 18.69 -28.94 3.52
CA GLY A 94 17.36 -28.74 2.95
C GLY A 94 16.82 -27.32 3.00
N GLU A 95 17.52 -26.37 3.63
CA GLU A 95 17.10 -24.97 3.62
C GLU A 95 17.21 -24.34 2.23
N THR A 96 16.24 -23.50 1.89
CA THR A 96 16.16 -22.77 0.62
C THR A 96 15.99 -21.28 0.90
N LEU A 97 16.24 -20.42 -0.09
CA LEU A 97 15.92 -19.00 0.06
C LEU A 97 14.43 -18.77 0.38
N LYS A 98 13.53 -19.62 -0.13
CA LYS A 98 12.10 -19.57 0.19
C LYS A 98 11.84 -19.86 1.66
N SER A 99 12.35 -20.97 2.20
CA SER A 99 12.10 -21.35 3.61
C SER A 99 12.73 -20.34 4.58
N LEU A 100 13.92 -19.82 4.26
CA LEU A 100 14.55 -18.78 5.06
C LEU A 100 13.80 -17.45 4.97
N ALA A 101 13.28 -17.07 3.81
CA ALA A 101 12.47 -15.87 3.68
C ALA A 101 11.21 -15.94 4.55
N GLU A 102 10.53 -17.09 4.59
CA GLU A 102 9.39 -17.33 5.48
C GLU A 102 9.80 -17.28 6.95
N LEU A 103 10.92 -17.91 7.33
CA LEU A 103 11.44 -17.92 8.70
C LEU A 103 11.75 -16.51 9.23
N TYR A 104 12.40 -15.70 8.39
CA TYR A 104 12.84 -14.35 8.74
C TYR A 104 11.83 -13.25 8.35
N LEU A 105 10.60 -13.63 7.97
CA LEU A 105 9.53 -12.72 7.58
C LEU A 105 9.96 -11.68 6.53
N THR A 106 10.64 -12.16 5.49
CA THR A 106 11.17 -11.37 4.38
C THR A 106 10.81 -12.02 3.03
N THR A 107 11.47 -11.61 1.94
CA THR A 107 11.28 -12.21 0.62
C THR A 107 12.57 -12.85 0.10
N PRO A 108 12.50 -13.88 -0.78
CA PRO A 108 13.68 -14.41 -1.44
C PRO A 108 14.44 -13.33 -2.21
N ALA A 109 13.74 -12.38 -2.83
CA ALA A 109 14.36 -11.27 -3.55
C ALA A 109 15.21 -10.37 -2.61
N THR A 110 14.70 -10.08 -1.41
CA THR A 110 15.46 -9.38 -0.38
C THR A 110 16.70 -10.18 0.02
N LEU A 111 16.56 -11.47 0.34
CA LEU A 111 17.71 -12.31 0.71
C LEU A 111 18.77 -12.35 -0.40
N ARG A 112 18.39 -12.49 -1.67
CA ARG A 112 19.33 -12.43 -2.80
C ARG A 112 20.09 -11.12 -2.86
N LYS A 113 19.38 -9.98 -2.75
CA LYS A 113 19.98 -8.65 -2.79
C LYS A 113 21.06 -8.47 -1.72
N TYR A 114 20.81 -8.94 -0.50
CA TYR A 114 21.73 -8.77 0.63
C TYR A 114 22.81 -9.86 0.72
N ASN A 115 22.72 -10.90 -0.10
CA ASN A 115 23.71 -11.98 -0.21
C ASN A 115 24.37 -12.04 -1.60
N ALA A 116 24.31 -10.92 -2.34
CA ALA A 116 24.97 -10.76 -3.62
C ALA A 116 26.49 -10.57 -3.43
N PRO A 117 27.33 -10.97 -4.41
CA PRO A 117 26.95 -11.58 -5.68
C PRO A 117 26.76 -13.10 -5.61
N THR A 118 27.00 -13.73 -4.46
CA THR A 118 27.05 -15.20 -4.37
C THR A 118 25.70 -15.86 -4.64
N TYR A 119 24.60 -15.23 -4.22
CA TYR A 119 23.25 -15.81 -4.29
C TYR A 119 22.25 -14.98 -5.10
N ASP A 120 22.69 -13.95 -5.82
CA ASP A 120 21.85 -13.02 -6.58
C ASP A 120 21.01 -13.71 -7.68
N PHE A 121 21.48 -14.83 -8.23
CA PHE A 121 20.78 -15.65 -9.22
C PHE A 121 20.33 -17.03 -8.68
N TRP A 122 20.52 -17.31 -7.39
CA TRP A 122 20.19 -18.62 -6.81
C TRP A 122 18.68 -18.88 -6.85
N SER A 123 18.25 -20.07 -7.23
CA SER A 123 16.83 -20.41 -7.30
C SER A 123 16.18 -20.38 -5.91
N GLN A 124 14.96 -19.85 -5.80
CA GLN A 124 14.32 -19.70 -4.48
C GLN A 124 13.94 -21.04 -3.85
N SER A 125 13.80 -22.08 -4.66
CA SER A 125 13.39 -23.42 -4.24
C SER A 125 14.55 -24.43 -4.22
N GLU A 126 15.75 -24.01 -4.65
CA GLU A 126 16.93 -24.87 -4.65
C GLU A 126 17.61 -24.85 -3.27
N PRO A 127 18.02 -26.01 -2.73
CA PRO A 127 18.74 -26.06 -1.46
C PRO A 127 20.00 -25.20 -1.49
N LEU A 128 20.21 -24.39 -0.46
CA LEU A 128 21.43 -23.62 -0.28
C LEU A 128 22.58 -24.55 0.17
N PRO A 129 23.85 -24.18 -0.09
CA PRO A 129 24.99 -24.96 0.37
C PRO A 129 25.02 -25.06 1.89
N VAL A 130 25.06 -26.29 2.42
CA VAL A 130 25.15 -26.54 3.87
C VAL A 130 26.41 -25.89 4.44
N GLY A 131 26.26 -25.18 5.55
CA GLY A 131 27.34 -24.44 6.22
C GLY A 131 27.60 -23.05 5.64
N ALA A 132 26.89 -22.64 4.57
CA ALA A 132 26.96 -21.27 4.09
C ALA A 132 26.42 -20.29 5.15
N GLU A 133 27.10 -19.17 5.33
CA GLU A 133 26.62 -18.08 6.18
C GLU A 133 25.85 -17.07 5.32
N LEU A 134 24.54 -16.98 5.55
CA LEU A 134 23.68 -15.99 4.90
C LEU A 134 23.45 -14.80 5.82
N VAL A 135 23.53 -13.61 5.24
CA VAL A 135 23.06 -12.36 5.82
C VAL A 135 21.54 -12.35 5.79
N VAL A 136 20.90 -12.42 6.95
CA VAL A 136 19.43 -12.46 7.11
C VAL A 136 18.95 -11.30 7.98
N PRO A 137 17.71 -10.80 7.78
CA PRO A 137 17.15 -9.78 8.64
C PRO A 137 16.73 -10.40 9.99
N LEU A 138 17.29 -9.88 11.08
CA LEU A 138 16.93 -10.22 12.46
C LEU A 138 15.82 -9.33 13.03
N THR A 139 15.50 -8.23 12.36
CA THR A 139 14.39 -7.35 12.73
C THR A 139 13.07 -8.08 12.55
N ARG A 140 12.52 -8.60 13.64
CA ARG A 140 11.10 -8.91 13.70
C ARG A 140 10.35 -7.59 13.81
N PRO A 141 9.18 -7.42 13.18
CA PRO A 141 8.40 -6.19 13.29
C PRO A 141 8.10 -5.77 14.74
N SER A 142 8.05 -6.73 15.66
CA SER A 142 7.81 -6.55 17.10
C SER A 142 9.08 -6.45 17.95
N THR A 143 10.28 -6.58 17.37
CA THR A 143 11.53 -6.42 18.12
C THR A 143 11.78 -4.94 18.41
N PRO A 144 12.14 -4.56 19.65
CA PRO A 144 12.52 -3.19 19.96
C PRO A 144 13.72 -2.73 19.14
N LEU A 145 13.59 -1.55 18.54
CA LEU A 145 14.65 -0.82 17.85
C LEU A 145 15.62 -0.20 18.86
N ASP A 146 16.83 0.12 18.39
CA ASP A 146 17.80 0.83 19.22
C ASP A 146 17.30 2.26 19.47
N PRO A 147 17.28 2.76 20.72
CA PRO A 147 16.88 4.13 21.01
C PRO A 147 17.83 5.15 20.36
N GLY A 148 17.29 6.27 19.90
CA GLY A 148 18.06 7.34 19.26
C GLY A 148 18.42 7.07 17.80
N GLN A 149 17.87 6.01 17.19
CA GLN A 149 18.01 5.75 15.77
C GLN A 149 17.12 6.71 14.98
N GLU A 150 17.67 7.31 13.93
CA GLU A 150 16.90 8.13 12.99
C GLU A 150 15.99 7.25 12.12
N LEU A 151 14.74 7.69 11.95
CA LEU A 151 13.74 7.02 11.14
C LEU A 151 12.96 8.05 10.31
N LEU A 152 12.94 7.84 9.00
CA LEU A 152 12.07 8.52 8.05
C LEU A 152 10.64 8.00 8.18
N VAL A 153 9.73 8.93 8.45
CA VAL A 153 8.30 8.68 8.68
C VAL A 153 7.47 9.75 7.98
N PRO A 154 6.17 9.53 7.70
CA PRO A 154 5.30 10.58 7.18
C PRO A 154 5.17 11.74 8.18
N LEU A 155 5.27 12.97 7.66
CA LEU A 155 5.13 14.20 8.45
C LEU A 155 3.73 14.29 9.10
N PHE A 156 2.69 14.10 8.30
CA PHE A 156 1.31 14.10 8.78
C PHE A 156 0.96 12.72 9.30
N ARG A 157 0.78 12.54 10.61
CA ARG A 157 0.30 11.28 11.21
C ARG A 157 -1.23 11.20 11.13
N PRO A 158 -1.85 10.03 11.36
CA PRO A 158 -3.30 9.90 11.40
C PRO A 158 -3.98 10.94 12.31
N SER A 159 -3.34 11.29 13.43
CA SER A 159 -3.84 12.25 14.42
C SER A 159 -3.31 13.68 14.27
N THR A 160 -2.44 13.96 13.29
CA THR A 160 -1.91 15.32 13.10
C THR A 160 -3.00 16.24 12.57
N PRO A 161 -3.23 17.43 13.18
CA PRO A 161 -4.10 18.45 12.60
C PRO A 161 -3.60 18.85 11.22
N LEU A 162 -4.49 18.82 10.24
CA LEU A 162 -4.17 19.17 8.87
C LEU A 162 -4.11 20.69 8.69
N PRO A 163 -3.25 21.20 7.79
CA PRO A 163 -3.28 22.61 7.42
C PRO A 163 -4.59 22.93 6.71
N GLU A 164 -5.03 24.19 6.79
CA GLU A 164 -6.18 24.67 6.04
C GLU A 164 -5.94 24.50 4.53
N GLY A 165 -6.93 23.98 3.80
CA GLY A 165 -6.82 23.73 2.39
C GLY A 165 -7.91 22.81 1.85
N TRP A 166 -7.70 22.36 0.62
CA TRP A 166 -8.62 21.46 -0.08
C TRP A 166 -8.09 20.03 -0.06
N LEU A 167 -8.95 19.07 0.31
CA LEU A 167 -8.63 17.66 0.39
C LEU A 167 -9.54 16.84 -0.52
N HIS A 168 -8.92 16.04 -1.39
CA HIS A 168 -9.58 15.11 -2.28
C HIS A 168 -10.03 13.85 -1.54
N LEU A 169 -11.30 13.50 -1.70
CA LEU A 169 -11.93 12.32 -1.16
C LEU A 169 -12.21 11.29 -2.27
N PRO A 170 -12.26 9.99 -1.93
CA PRO A 170 -12.68 8.99 -2.90
C PRO A 170 -14.14 9.24 -3.33
N PRO A 171 -14.52 8.76 -4.53
CA PRO A 171 -15.91 8.77 -4.96
C PRO A 171 -16.78 8.03 -3.95
N ARG A 172 -18.04 8.49 -3.78
CA ARG A 172 -19.00 7.77 -2.93
C ARG A 172 -19.18 6.35 -3.48
N ARG A 173 -19.03 5.34 -2.62
CA ARG A 173 -19.52 3.99 -2.97
C ARG A 173 -21.02 4.12 -3.19
N ARG A 174 -21.52 3.77 -4.37
CA ARG A 174 -22.96 3.53 -4.56
C ARG A 174 -23.32 2.41 -3.58
N SER A 175 -24.23 2.69 -2.65
CA SER A 175 -24.82 1.64 -1.84
C SER A 175 -25.58 0.71 -2.77
N PHE A 176 -25.20 -0.57 -2.84
CA PHE A 176 -26.03 -1.63 -3.42
C PHE A 176 -27.21 -1.93 -2.48
N ALA A 177 -28.02 -0.91 -2.18
CA ALA A 177 -29.14 -0.98 -1.26
C ALA A 177 -30.33 -0.16 -1.76
N ASP A 178 -30.48 -0.04 -3.08
CA ASP A 178 -31.76 0.33 -3.67
C ASP A 178 -32.34 -0.89 -4.39
N PRO A 179 -33.23 -1.67 -3.74
CA PRO A 179 -33.93 -2.76 -4.39
C PRO A 179 -34.94 -2.28 -5.46
N ASP A 180 -35.16 -0.97 -5.61
CA ASP A 180 -36.03 -0.35 -6.60
C ASP A 180 -35.28 0.38 -7.73
N ASP A 181 -33.96 0.21 -7.85
CA ASP A 181 -33.21 0.65 -9.02
C ASP A 181 -33.52 -0.26 -10.24
N ARG A 182 -34.73 -0.10 -10.78
CA ARG A 182 -35.22 -0.71 -12.03
C ARG A 182 -34.64 -0.03 -13.27
N SER A 183 -33.49 0.64 -13.18
CA SER A 183 -32.86 1.29 -14.33
C SER A 183 -32.02 0.35 -15.21
N TYR A 184 -32.39 -0.93 -15.31
CA TYR A 184 -31.91 -1.84 -16.36
C TYR A 184 -32.98 -2.90 -16.68
N LEU A 185 -34.15 -2.44 -17.12
CA LEU A 185 -35.11 -3.22 -17.89
C LEU A 185 -35.58 -2.35 -19.05
N ASP A 186 -34.72 -2.20 -20.05
CA ASP A 186 -35.16 -2.13 -21.44
C ASP A 186 -34.11 -2.90 -22.25
N VAL A 187 -34.44 -4.17 -22.43
CA VAL A 187 -33.89 -5.03 -23.47
C VAL A 187 -34.43 -4.45 -24.78
N ASP A 188 -33.60 -3.75 -25.54
CA ASP A 188 -33.86 -3.67 -26.97
C ASP A 188 -33.65 -5.09 -27.52
N PRO A 189 -34.68 -5.74 -28.09
CA PRO A 189 -34.48 -7.04 -28.70
C PRO A 189 -33.50 -6.89 -29.86
N GLU A 190 -32.47 -7.74 -29.84
CA GLU A 190 -31.53 -7.94 -30.94
C GLU A 190 -32.29 -8.03 -32.27
N PRO A 191 -31.96 -7.25 -33.31
CA PRO A 191 -32.67 -7.34 -34.59
C PRO A 191 -32.46 -8.73 -35.19
N GLU A 192 -33.55 -9.39 -35.59
CA GLU A 192 -33.52 -10.69 -36.25
C GLU A 192 -32.56 -10.70 -37.46
N PRO A 193 -31.76 -11.76 -37.67
CA PRO A 193 -30.89 -11.85 -38.82
C PRO A 193 -31.69 -11.92 -40.12
N GLU A 194 -31.32 -11.09 -41.11
CA GLU A 194 -31.92 -11.08 -42.45
C GLU A 194 -31.84 -12.46 -43.12
N PRO A 195 -32.89 -12.90 -43.85
CA PRO A 195 -32.87 -14.20 -44.54
C PRO A 195 -31.85 -14.21 -45.68
N GLU A 196 -31.03 -15.26 -45.74
CA GLU A 196 -30.06 -15.48 -46.82
C GLU A 196 -30.75 -15.59 -48.20
N PRO A 197 -30.16 -15.02 -49.27
CA PRO A 197 -30.71 -15.14 -50.61
C PRO A 197 -30.49 -16.55 -51.17
N VAL A 198 -31.59 -17.23 -51.51
CA VAL A 198 -31.59 -18.54 -52.18
C VAL A 198 -31.65 -18.35 -53.70
N PRO A 199 -30.85 -19.07 -54.51
CA PRO A 199 -31.17 -19.34 -55.91
C PRO A 199 -32.13 -20.53 -56.07
#